data_AF-A0A6I1I2D0-F1
#
_entry.id   AF-A0A6I1I2D0-F1
#
_cell.length_a   1.000
_cell.length_b   1.000
_cell.length_c   1.000
_cell.angle_alpha   90.00
_cell.angle_beta   90.00
_cell.angle_gamma   90.00
#
_symmetry.space_group_name_H-M   'P 1'
#
loop_
_entity.id
_entity.type
_entity.pdbx_description
1 polymer ?
#
loop_
_entity_poly.entity_id
_entity_poly.type
_entity_poly.pdbx_seq_one_letter_code
_entity_poly.pdbx_strand_id
1 'polypeptide(L)'
;MKKFYEFIVVFFVFGLIGCYSEKFIDISNEEGYSKLIGKTYEITGPIIGHGIKKHSNAPVDYVTLMPPPGIGGHQIAFANLVPIGSKIKIIKVLKSNRLIDSDITLIIEVYEGDFTSNVPIRIDLTRGNEGSKSTLLNEKFYRKIDN
;
A
#
# COMPACT_ATOMS: atom_id res chain seq x y z
N MET A 1 8.80 -23.55 -46.43
CA MET A 1 9.72 -23.29 -45.29
C MET A 1 9.92 -21.81 -44.92
N LYS A 2 9.70 -20.82 -45.82
CA LYS A 2 9.81 -19.38 -45.44
C LYS A 2 8.67 -18.86 -44.53
N LYS A 3 7.43 -19.35 -44.70
CA LYS A 3 6.25 -18.90 -43.93
C LYS A 3 6.24 -19.28 -42.45
N PHE A 4 7.07 -20.24 -42.03
CA PHE A 4 7.15 -20.68 -40.63
C PHE A 4 8.02 -19.75 -39.78
N TYR A 5 9.04 -19.14 -40.40
CA TYR A 5 9.92 -18.17 -39.73
C TYR A 5 9.20 -16.83 -39.48
N GLU A 6 8.34 -16.38 -40.41
CA GLU A 6 7.55 -15.16 -40.23
C GLU A 6 6.60 -15.27 -39.02
N PHE A 7 6.03 -16.46 -38.77
CA PHE A 7 5.14 -16.68 -37.64
C PHE A 7 5.85 -16.66 -36.28
N ILE A 8 7.09 -17.17 -36.23
CA ILE A 8 7.92 -17.20 -35.01
C ILE A 8 8.42 -15.79 -34.66
N VAL A 9 8.73 -14.96 -35.66
CA VAL A 9 9.18 -13.58 -35.44
C VAL A 9 8.07 -12.70 -34.85
N VAL A 10 6.81 -12.89 -35.27
CA VAL A 10 5.66 -12.15 -34.71
C VAL A 10 5.42 -12.52 -33.24
N PHE A 11 5.57 -13.78 -32.85
CA PHE A 11 5.38 -14.21 -31.45
C PHE A 11 6.48 -13.70 -30.51
N PHE A 12 7.71 -13.55 -31.01
CA PHE A 12 8.85 -13.08 -30.21
C PHE A 12 8.79 -11.57 -29.94
N VAL A 13 8.22 -10.77 -30.84
CA VAL A 13 8.07 -9.32 -30.67
C VAL A 13 6.97 -8.96 -29.65
N PHE A 14 5.92 -9.77 -29.53
CA PHE A 14 4.88 -9.56 -28.50
C PHE A 14 5.31 -9.97 -27.08
N GLY A 15 6.38 -10.76 -26.92
CA GLY A 15 6.89 -11.18 -25.61
C GLY A 15 7.62 -10.08 -24.82
N LEU A 16 7.97 -8.95 -25.45
CA LEU A 16 8.80 -7.90 -24.85
C LEU A 16 8.00 -6.68 -24.33
N ILE A 17 6.67 -6.66 -24.46
CA ILE A 17 5.82 -5.51 -24.06
C ILE A 17 5.46 -5.54 -22.56
N GLY A 18 5.95 -6.53 -21.80
CA GLY A 18 5.42 -6.87 -20.48
C GLY A 18 6.09 -6.23 -19.24
N CYS A 19 6.94 -5.22 -19.36
CA CYS A 19 7.54 -4.57 -18.17
C CYS A 19 7.02 -3.12 -18.02
N TYR A 20 5.72 -2.98 -17.79
CA TYR A 20 5.14 -1.68 -17.46
C TYR A 20 5.49 -1.35 -16.00
N SER A 21 6.28 -0.29 -15.81
CA SER A 21 6.62 0.20 -14.46
C SER A 21 5.34 0.53 -13.70
N GLU A 22 5.20 -0.03 -12.50
CA GLU A 22 4.15 0.36 -11.58
C GLU A 22 4.22 1.86 -11.33
N LYS A 23 3.08 2.53 -11.47
CA LYS A 23 2.86 3.92 -11.09
C LYS A 23 1.65 3.98 -10.18
N PHE A 24 1.79 4.78 -9.14
CA PHE A 24 0.69 5.15 -8.27
C PHE A 24 0.06 6.44 -8.80
N ILE A 25 -1.24 6.39 -9.03
CA ILE A 25 -2.04 7.54 -9.44
C ILE A 25 -2.79 8.03 -8.21
N ASP A 26 -2.72 9.33 -7.93
CA ASP A 26 -3.50 9.95 -6.87
C ASP A 26 -4.95 10.08 -7.33
N ILE A 27 -5.84 9.36 -6.66
CA ILE A 27 -7.27 9.31 -6.94
C ILE A 27 -8.08 9.92 -5.80
N SER A 28 -7.44 10.70 -4.93
CA SER A 28 -8.06 11.30 -3.75
C SER A 28 -9.28 12.17 -4.07
N ASN A 29 -9.33 12.74 -5.28
CA ASN A 29 -10.43 13.61 -5.73
C ASN A 29 -11.53 12.88 -6.52
N GLU A 30 -11.36 11.58 -6.79
CA GLU A 30 -12.36 10.80 -7.53
C GLU A 30 -13.61 10.52 -6.67
N GLU A 31 -14.76 10.42 -7.33
CA GLU A 31 -16.02 10.09 -6.68
C GLU A 31 -15.92 8.72 -5.98
N GLY A 32 -16.26 8.68 -4.69
CA GLY A 32 -16.11 7.49 -3.84
C GLY A 32 -14.89 7.50 -2.93
N TYR A 33 -13.79 8.17 -3.33
CA TYR A 33 -12.55 8.24 -2.53
C TYR A 33 -12.36 9.57 -1.81
N SER A 34 -12.93 10.65 -2.34
CA SER A 34 -12.88 11.98 -1.69
C SER A 34 -13.42 11.99 -0.26
N LYS A 35 -14.45 11.16 0.02
CA LYS A 35 -15.02 10.97 1.36
C LYS A 35 -14.09 10.22 2.32
N LEU A 36 -12.98 9.66 1.85
CA LEU A 36 -12.01 8.95 2.70
C LEU A 36 -10.97 9.91 3.28
N ILE A 37 -10.65 10.99 2.57
CA ILE A 37 -9.70 11.98 3.03
C ILE A 37 -10.21 12.64 4.31
N GLY A 38 -9.34 12.76 5.29
CA GLY A 38 -9.67 13.31 6.60
C GLY A 38 -10.27 12.32 7.59
N LYS A 39 -10.66 11.10 7.16
CA LYS A 39 -11.14 10.08 8.10
C LYS A 39 -10.03 9.66 9.05
N THR A 40 -10.42 9.56 10.32
CA THR A 40 -9.54 9.23 11.43
C THR A 40 -9.82 7.84 11.98
N TYR A 41 -8.75 7.15 12.37
CA TYR A 41 -8.80 5.80 12.91
C TYR A 41 -7.86 5.67 14.11
N GLU A 42 -8.24 4.85 15.07
CA GLU A 42 -7.41 4.36 16.16
C GLU A 42 -6.86 2.99 15.80
N ILE A 43 -5.59 2.75 16.06
CA ILE A 43 -5.01 1.41 15.98
C ILE A 43 -5.38 0.67 17.26
N THR A 44 -6.28 -0.31 17.16
CA THR A 44 -6.82 -1.09 18.29
C THR A 44 -6.26 -2.50 18.40
N GLY A 45 -5.59 -2.98 17.36
CA GLY A 45 -4.99 -4.30 17.30
C GLY A 45 -3.52 -4.26 16.87
N PRO A 46 -2.83 -5.42 16.90
CA PRO A 46 -1.42 -5.49 16.55
C PRO A 46 -1.22 -5.17 15.07
N ILE A 47 -0.46 -4.12 14.79
CA ILE A 47 -0.01 -3.71 13.46
C ILE A 47 1.50 -3.53 13.50
N ILE A 48 2.18 -3.98 12.45
CA ILE A 48 3.63 -3.86 12.30
C ILE A 48 3.92 -2.80 11.22
N GLY A 49 4.69 -1.79 11.58
CA GLY A 49 5.25 -0.82 10.65
C GLY A 49 6.56 -1.34 10.06
N HIS A 50 6.56 -1.63 8.75
CA HIS A 50 7.72 -2.11 8.02
C HIS A 50 8.35 -0.97 7.23
N GLY A 51 9.61 -0.64 7.53
CA GLY A 51 10.38 0.31 6.73
C GLY A 51 10.91 -0.36 5.45
N ILE A 52 10.45 0.08 4.29
CA ILE A 52 10.80 -0.51 2.99
C ILE A 52 11.88 0.32 2.30
N LYS A 53 12.91 -0.36 1.81
CA LYS A 53 13.99 0.21 0.99
C LYS A 53 13.84 -0.21 -0.46
N LYS A 54 14.25 0.65 -1.40
CA LYS A 54 14.30 0.31 -2.83
C LYS A 54 15.28 -0.82 -3.13
N HIS A 55 16.43 -0.83 -2.46
CA HIS A 55 17.46 -1.86 -2.52
C HIS A 55 18.23 -1.92 -1.19
N SER A 56 19.09 -2.92 -0.99
CA SER A 56 19.71 -3.22 0.31
C SER A 56 20.40 -2.02 0.98
N ASN A 57 21.05 -1.17 0.19
CA ASN A 57 21.82 0.00 0.66
C ASN A 57 21.07 1.35 0.51
N ALA A 58 19.80 1.33 0.10
CA ALA A 58 19.02 2.57 -0.02
C ALA A 58 18.55 3.04 1.37
N PRO A 59 18.30 4.35 1.56
CA PRO A 59 17.49 4.81 2.69
C PRO A 59 16.08 4.20 2.60
N VAL A 60 15.35 4.26 3.72
CA VAL A 60 13.93 3.89 3.76
C VAL A 60 13.16 4.84 2.84
N ASP A 61 12.34 4.27 1.97
CA ASP A 61 11.52 5.00 0.99
C ASP A 61 10.11 5.28 1.54
N TYR A 62 9.53 4.31 2.24
CA TYR A 62 8.24 4.43 2.90
C TYR A 62 8.11 3.42 4.03
N VAL A 63 7.10 3.63 4.88
CA VAL A 63 6.68 2.67 5.89
C VAL A 63 5.34 2.08 5.46
N THR A 64 5.18 0.77 5.51
CA THR A 64 3.88 0.12 5.29
C THR A 64 3.36 -0.52 6.56
N LEU A 65 2.09 -0.32 6.86
CA LEU A 65 1.40 -0.90 8.01
C LEU A 65 0.76 -2.22 7.59
N MET A 66 1.11 -3.29 8.27
CA MET A 66 0.61 -4.62 7.98
C MET A 66 0.28 -5.37 9.27
N PRO A 67 -0.85 -6.09 9.32
CA PRO A 67 -1.09 -7.03 10.40
C PRO A 67 -0.06 -8.17 10.41
N PRO A 68 0.14 -8.84 11.57
CA PRO A 68 0.91 -10.07 11.64
C PRO A 68 0.40 -11.14 10.64
N PRO A 69 1.28 -11.92 10.01
CA PRO A 69 2.71 -12.09 10.33
C PRO A 69 3.65 -11.03 9.73
N GLY A 70 3.14 -10.03 9.00
CA GLY A 70 3.97 -9.03 8.32
C GLY A 70 4.73 -9.61 7.13
N ILE A 71 5.85 -8.96 6.77
CA ILE A 71 6.72 -9.38 5.66
C ILE A 71 8.20 -9.35 6.06
N GLY A 72 8.97 -10.26 5.46
CA GLY A 72 10.43 -10.31 5.58
C GLY A 72 11.12 -10.10 4.23
N GLY A 73 12.44 -9.91 4.27
CA GLY A 73 13.28 -9.83 3.07
C GLY A 73 14.38 -8.76 3.17
N HIS A 74 15.32 -8.79 2.23
CA HIS A 74 16.47 -7.87 2.23
C HIS A 74 16.10 -6.38 2.04
N GLN A 75 14.89 -6.11 1.54
CA GLN A 75 14.34 -4.76 1.37
C GLN A 75 13.72 -4.20 2.65
N ILE A 76 13.55 -5.01 3.70
CA ILE A 76 13.02 -4.56 4.99
C ILE A 76 14.17 -3.96 5.82
N ALA A 77 14.08 -2.68 6.15
CA ALA A 77 15.03 -2.00 7.03
C ALA A 77 14.73 -2.25 8.51
N PHE A 78 13.45 -2.22 8.88
CA PHE A 78 12.97 -2.49 10.23
C PHE A 78 11.53 -3.00 10.17
N ALA A 79 11.11 -3.66 11.24
CA ALA A 79 9.74 -4.11 11.46
C ALA A 79 9.42 -3.97 12.95
N ASN A 80 8.65 -2.94 13.31
CA ASN A 80 8.33 -2.63 14.70
C ASN A 80 6.82 -2.61 14.88
N LEU A 81 6.33 -3.04 16.05
CA LEU A 81 4.93 -2.89 16.41
C LEU A 81 4.58 -1.41 16.53
N VAL A 82 3.47 -1.02 15.91
CA VAL A 82 2.86 0.29 16.12
C VAL A 82 2.13 0.26 17.46
N PRO A 83 2.32 1.24 18.35
CA PRO A 83 1.61 1.30 19.62
C PRO A 83 0.09 1.28 19.42
N ILE A 84 -0.58 0.44 20.21
CA ILE A 84 -2.04 0.46 20.29
C ILE A 84 -2.47 1.80 20.90
N GLY A 85 -3.54 2.38 20.37
CA GLY A 85 -4.03 3.71 20.71
C GLY A 85 -3.48 4.81 19.81
N SER A 86 -2.49 4.53 18.94
CA SER A 86 -2.05 5.49 17.93
C SER A 86 -3.21 5.88 17.02
N LYS A 87 -3.35 7.19 16.75
CA LYS A 87 -4.38 7.74 15.89
C LYS A 87 -3.81 8.21 14.57
N ILE A 88 -4.45 7.76 13.51
CA ILE A 88 -4.04 7.99 12.13
C ILE A 88 -5.14 8.70 11.35
N LYS A 89 -4.75 9.53 10.38
CA LYS A 89 -5.67 10.19 9.46
C LYS A 89 -5.28 9.88 8.02
N ILE A 90 -6.27 9.60 7.19
CA ILE A 90 -6.06 9.40 5.75
C ILE A 90 -5.85 10.77 5.09
N ILE A 91 -4.72 10.94 4.42
CA ILE A 91 -4.37 12.20 3.72
C ILE A 91 -4.36 12.06 2.20
N LYS A 92 -4.14 10.84 1.66
CA LYS A 92 -4.26 10.56 0.22
C LYS A 92 -4.75 9.13 -0.03
N VAL A 93 -5.37 8.93 -1.19
CA VAL A 93 -5.70 7.62 -1.74
C VAL A 93 -4.99 7.45 -3.08
N LEU A 94 -4.17 6.42 -3.17
CA LEU A 94 -3.44 6.06 -4.38
C LEU A 94 -4.01 4.78 -4.97
N LYS A 95 -3.97 4.66 -6.29
CA LYS A 95 -4.31 3.46 -7.02
C LYS A 95 -3.15 3.04 -7.91
N SER A 96 -2.80 1.75 -7.86
CA SER A 96 -1.81 1.19 -8.76
C SER A 96 -2.38 1.08 -10.18
N ASN A 97 -1.57 1.43 -11.18
CA ASN A 97 -1.91 1.33 -12.60
C ASN A 97 -1.86 -0.12 -13.16
N ARG A 98 -1.66 -1.12 -12.30
CA ARG A 98 -1.67 -2.53 -12.68
C ARG A 98 -3.05 -2.95 -13.16
N LEU A 99 -3.12 -3.57 -14.35
CA LEU A 99 -4.37 -3.99 -14.99
C LEU A 99 -5.06 -5.17 -14.29
N ILE A 100 -4.28 -6.01 -13.59
CA ILE A 100 -4.77 -7.27 -12.99
C ILE A 100 -4.96 -7.14 -11.47
N ASP A 101 -4.23 -6.22 -10.84
CA ASP A 101 -4.12 -6.11 -9.37
C ASP A 101 -4.04 -4.62 -8.99
N SER A 102 -5.09 -3.89 -9.32
CA SER A 102 -5.17 -2.43 -9.11
C SER A 102 -5.46 -2.14 -7.65
N ASP A 103 -4.42 -2.23 -6.84
CA ASP A 103 -4.51 -2.08 -5.39
C ASP A 103 -4.69 -0.62 -4.97
N ILE A 104 -5.54 -0.43 -3.97
CA ILE A 104 -5.75 0.84 -3.28
C ILE A 104 -4.76 0.92 -2.12
N THR A 105 -3.99 1.99 -2.11
CA THR A 105 -3.03 2.34 -1.06
C THR A 105 -3.44 3.65 -0.42
N LEU A 106 -3.63 3.66 0.89
CA LEU A 106 -3.88 4.86 1.66
C LEU A 106 -2.56 5.45 2.14
N ILE A 107 -2.36 6.76 1.96
CA ILE A 107 -1.29 7.48 2.65
C ILE A 107 -1.89 8.09 3.91
N ILE A 108 -1.24 7.88 5.04
CA ILE A 108 -1.71 8.32 6.34
C ILE A 108 -0.69 9.22 7.05
N GLU A 109 -1.20 10.08 7.92
CA GLU A 109 -0.43 10.76 8.95
C GLU A 109 -0.76 10.14 10.31
N VAL A 110 0.24 10.02 11.19
CA VAL A 110 0.01 9.73 12.61
C VAL A 110 -0.02 11.06 13.33
N TYR A 111 -1.14 11.41 13.94
CA TYR A 111 -1.32 12.69 14.62
C TYR A 111 -1.35 12.54 16.15
N GLU A 112 -1.45 11.31 16.67
CA GLU A 112 -1.36 11.01 18.09
C GLU A 112 -0.72 9.62 18.30
N GLY A 113 0.23 9.52 19.25
CA GLY A 113 0.93 8.29 19.62
C GLY A 113 2.42 8.26 19.25
N ASP A 114 3.12 7.26 19.76
CA ASP A 114 4.60 7.18 19.73
C ASP A 114 5.17 6.54 18.45
N PHE A 115 4.46 6.67 17.33
CA PHE A 115 4.87 6.14 16.03
C PHE A 115 4.94 7.26 15.02
N THR A 116 6.16 7.69 14.69
CA THR A 116 6.41 8.77 13.74
C THR A 116 7.37 8.32 12.66
N SER A 117 7.21 8.87 11.45
CA SER A 117 8.08 8.60 10.31
C SER A 117 8.27 9.87 9.49
N ASN A 118 9.50 10.14 9.07
CA ASN A 118 9.83 11.23 8.15
C ASN A 118 9.57 10.87 6.68
N VAL A 119 9.23 9.61 6.41
CA VAL A 119 8.84 9.11 5.10
C VAL A 119 7.35 8.74 5.09
N PRO A 120 6.69 8.70 3.91
CA PRO A 120 5.27 8.40 3.83
C PRO A 120 4.92 7.07 4.52
N ILE A 121 3.84 7.08 5.31
CA ILE A 121 3.26 5.88 5.90
C ILE A 121 2.10 5.43 5.02
N ARG A 122 2.07 4.15 4.67
CA ARG A 122 1.15 3.54 3.73
C ARG A 122 0.33 2.46 4.40
N ILE A 123 -0.92 2.32 3.97
CA ILE A 123 -1.78 1.18 4.26
C ILE A 123 -2.25 0.62 2.92
N ASP A 124 -1.71 -0.52 2.52
CA ASP A 124 -2.19 -1.26 1.36
C ASP A 124 -3.40 -2.09 1.77
N LEU A 125 -4.54 -1.90 1.08
CA LEU A 125 -5.77 -2.58 1.46
C LEU A 125 -5.67 -4.09 1.26
N THR A 126 -4.92 -4.59 0.26
CA THR A 126 -4.79 -6.02 -0.06
C THR A 126 -3.80 -6.80 0.81
N ARG A 127 -3.32 -6.19 1.91
CA ARG A 127 -2.29 -6.75 2.80
C ARG A 127 -2.82 -7.17 4.17
N GLY A 128 -4.10 -7.52 4.27
CA GLY A 128 -4.79 -7.88 5.52
C GLY A 128 -5.41 -6.68 6.25
N ASN A 129 -5.28 -5.48 5.67
CA ASN A 129 -5.84 -4.25 6.22
C ASN A 129 -7.28 -4.01 5.76
N GLU A 130 -7.74 -4.70 4.71
CA GLU A 130 -9.09 -4.57 4.17
C GLU A 130 -10.15 -4.90 5.21
N GLY A 131 -11.14 -4.02 5.31
CA GLY A 131 -12.35 -4.29 6.09
C GLY A 131 -13.41 -5.05 5.30
N SER A 132 -14.62 -5.04 5.84
CA SER A 132 -15.78 -5.68 5.23
C SER A 132 -16.47 -4.76 4.23
N LYS A 133 -17.60 -5.17 3.63
CA LYS A 133 -18.37 -4.32 2.70
C LYS A 133 -18.79 -2.97 3.29
N SER A 134 -18.94 -2.87 4.61
CA SER A 134 -19.33 -1.63 5.31
C SER A 134 -18.15 -0.84 5.87
N THR A 135 -16.94 -1.43 5.94
CA THR A 135 -15.79 -0.86 6.64
C THR A 135 -14.56 -0.86 5.74
N LEU A 136 -13.93 0.31 5.57
CA LEU A 136 -12.74 0.42 4.70
C LEU A 136 -11.56 -0.39 5.26
N LEU A 137 -11.31 -0.24 6.56
CA LEU A 137 -10.22 -0.90 7.27
C LEU A 137 -10.75 -2.00 8.17
N ASN A 138 -9.94 -3.02 8.37
CA ASN A 138 -10.23 -4.17 9.21
C ASN A 138 -10.42 -3.76 10.68
N GLU A 139 -11.64 -3.93 11.19
CA GLU A 139 -12.02 -3.50 12.53
C GLU A 139 -11.30 -4.23 13.67
N LYS A 140 -10.66 -5.37 13.36
CA LYS A 140 -9.78 -6.06 14.31
C LYS A 140 -8.56 -5.23 14.67
N PHE A 141 -8.11 -4.36 13.77
CA PHE A 141 -6.88 -3.58 13.92
C PHE A 141 -7.13 -2.07 13.95
N TYR A 142 -8.24 -1.60 13.36
CA TYR A 142 -8.53 -0.19 13.20
C TYR A 142 -9.96 0.12 13.64
N ARG A 143 -10.13 1.05 14.56
CA ARG A 143 -11.45 1.58 14.92
C ARG A 143 -11.61 2.97 14.32
N LYS A 144 -12.65 3.19 13.52
CA LYS A 144 -12.98 4.53 13.04
C LYS A 144 -13.32 5.43 14.24
N ILE A 145 -12.69 6.60 14.32
CA ILE A 145 -13.00 7.62 15.31
C ILE A 145 -13.60 8.76 14.51
N ASP A 146 -14.92 8.84 14.47
CA ASP A 146 -15.58 9.97 13.80
C ASP A 146 -15.35 11.24 14.62
N ASN A 147 -14.84 12.28 13.95
CA ASN A 147 -14.91 13.67 14.43
C ASN A 147 -16.11 14.34 13.78
#